data_AF-A0AAF1KQA0-F1
#
_entry.id   AF-A0AAF1KQA0-F1
#
_cell.length_a   1.000
_cell.length_b   1.000
_cell.length_c   1.000
_cell.angle_alpha   90.00
_cell.angle_beta   90.00
_cell.angle_gamma   90.00
#
_symmetry.space_group_name_H-M   'P 1'
#
loop_
_entity.id
_entity.type
_entity.pdbx_description
1 polymer ?
#
loop_
_entity_poly.entity_id
_entity_poly.type
_entity_poly.pdbx_seq_one_letter_code
_entity_poly.pdbx_strand_id
1 'polypeptide(L)'
;AALRLGFEDAARAGRAASEPAREGQGIMESALARVTGLVTVRRGDQVVWGDTVPAEIEASRRLLEAGDLAGATARLQRLPAPARSGLAAWLDQAEALLAARAALRDLVAG
;
A
#
# COMPACT_ATOMS: atom_id res chain seq x y z
N ALA A 1 -18.67 1.39 -5.96
CA ALA A 1 -18.81 0.80 -4.61
C ALA A 1 -17.77 -0.28 -4.33
N ALA A 2 -17.59 -1.28 -5.21
CA ALA A 2 -16.67 -2.42 -4.99
C ALA A 2 -15.21 -2.04 -4.63
N LEU A 3 -14.60 -1.08 -5.33
CA LEU A 3 -13.21 -0.67 -5.06
C LEU A 3 -13.04 0.06 -3.71
N ARG A 4 -14.10 0.75 -3.27
CA ARG A 4 -14.17 1.42 -1.95
C ARG A 4 -14.32 0.39 -0.83
N LEU A 5 -15.12 -0.66 -1.06
CA LEU A 5 -15.28 -1.77 -0.12
C LEU A 5 -13.98 -2.59 0.00
N GLY A 6 -13.34 -2.91 -1.12
CA GLY A 6 -12.05 -3.62 -1.11
C GLY A 6 -10.89 -2.80 -0.53
N PHE A 7 -11.01 -1.47 -0.53
CA PHE A 7 -10.00 -0.59 0.06
C PHE A 7 -9.92 -0.77 1.57
N GLU A 8 -11.04 -0.91 2.28
CA GLU A 8 -11.03 -1.04 3.75
C GLU A 8 -10.32 -2.32 4.22
N ASP A 9 -10.53 -3.43 3.50
CA ASP A 9 -9.85 -4.69 3.78
C ASP A 9 -8.34 -4.60 3.50
N ALA A 10 -7.98 -3.99 2.38
CA ALA A 10 -6.58 -3.76 2.02
C ALA A 10 -5.89 -2.77 2.99
N ALA A 11 -6.61 -1.74 3.44
CA ALA A 11 -6.15 -0.77 4.43
C ALA A 11 -5.90 -1.43 5.80
N ARG A 12 -6.76 -2.38 6.20
CA ARG A 12 -6.55 -3.18 7.40
C ARG A 12 -5.29 -4.04 7.30
N ALA A 13 -5.10 -4.73 6.16
CA ALA A 13 -3.92 -5.54 5.90
C ALA A 13 -2.63 -4.70 5.89
N GLY A 14 -2.65 -3.53 5.25
CA GLY A 14 -1.51 -2.61 5.20
C GLY A 14 -1.10 -2.07 6.57
N ARG A 15 -2.06 -1.78 7.45
CA ARG A 15 -1.79 -1.40 8.85
C ARG A 15 -1.16 -2.54 9.65
N ALA A 16 -1.76 -3.73 9.59
CA ALA A 16 -1.26 -4.91 10.31
C ALA A 16 0.18 -5.28 9.91
N ALA A 17 0.51 -5.17 8.61
CA ALA A 17 1.86 -5.43 8.11
C ALA A 17 2.89 -4.36 8.54
N SER A 18 2.44 -3.18 8.96
CA SER A 18 3.29 -2.05 9.36
C SER A 18 3.57 -1.97 10.85
N GLU A 19 2.83 -2.71 11.68
CA GLU A 19 3.05 -2.75 13.12
C GLU A 19 4.40 -3.44 13.43
N PRO A 20 5.37 -2.75 14.06
CA PRO A 20 6.59 -3.40 14.51
C PRO A 20 6.24 -4.36 15.65
N ALA A 21 6.59 -5.64 15.50
CA ALA A 21 6.39 -6.69 16.48
C ALA A 21 6.87 -6.23 17.88
N ARG A 22 5.93 -5.79 18.72
CA ARG A 22 6.19 -5.48 20.13
C ARG A 22 6.03 -6.77 20.93
N GLU A 23 7.16 -7.16 21.51
CA GLU A 23 7.36 -8.04 22.67
C GLU A 23 7.07 -9.53 22.52
N GLY A 24 8.19 -10.27 22.45
CA GLY A 24 8.35 -11.53 23.17
C GLY A 24 7.99 -12.79 22.39
N GLN A 25 9.04 -13.54 22.01
CA GLN A 25 9.00 -14.97 21.65
C GLN A 25 8.61 -15.28 20.18
N GLY A 26 9.63 -15.50 19.37
CA GLY A 26 9.46 -16.04 18.01
C GLY A 26 10.68 -15.91 17.09
N ILE A 27 11.88 -15.96 17.67
CA ILE A 27 13.20 -15.79 17.02
C ILE A 27 13.57 -16.90 16.01
N MET A 28 12.70 -17.88 15.76
CA MET A 28 13.04 -19.05 14.93
C MET A 28 12.64 -18.93 13.45
N GLU A 29 11.52 -18.28 13.11
CA GLU A 29 11.12 -18.07 11.69
C GLU A 29 11.82 -16.88 11.03
N SER A 30 12.49 -16.04 11.83
CA SER A 30 13.28 -14.89 11.37
C SER A 30 14.55 -15.28 10.58
N ALA A 31 14.95 -16.55 10.61
CA ALA A 31 16.17 -17.04 9.98
C ALA A 31 16.02 -17.39 8.48
N LEU A 32 14.80 -17.69 7.99
CA LEU A 32 14.63 -18.23 6.63
C LEU A 32 14.31 -17.19 5.54
N ALA A 33 13.63 -16.08 5.85
CA ALA A 33 13.28 -15.08 4.82
C ALA A 33 14.36 -14.00 4.60
N ARG A 34 15.45 -14.04 5.38
CA ARG A 34 16.52 -13.02 5.39
C ARG A 34 17.60 -13.22 4.32
N VAL A 35 17.49 -14.26 3.48
CA VAL A 35 18.62 -14.80 2.70
C VAL A 35 18.66 -14.35 1.23
N THR A 36 17.64 -13.69 0.65
CA THR A 36 17.65 -13.37 -0.80
C THR A 36 17.37 -11.92 -1.17
N GLY A 37 17.65 -10.94 -0.31
CA GLY A 37 17.32 -9.56 -0.67
C GLY A 37 18.02 -8.50 0.16
N LEU A 38 19.34 -8.54 0.15
CA LEU A 38 20.21 -7.48 0.63
C LEU A 38 19.97 -6.18 -0.18
N VAL A 39 18.96 -5.41 0.23
CA VAL A 39 18.93 -3.96 -0.01
C VAL A 39 19.03 -3.33 1.37
N THR A 40 20.26 -3.04 1.74
CA THR A 40 20.66 -2.23 2.88
C THR A 40 19.95 -0.88 2.84
N VAL A 41 18.76 -0.77 3.42
CA VAL A 41 18.22 0.52 3.85
C VAL A 41 18.84 0.81 5.21
N ARG A 42 19.81 1.72 5.17
CA ARG A 42 20.65 2.17 6.27
C ARG A 42 19.78 2.76 7.39
N ARG A 43 19.94 2.18 8.58
CA ARG A 43 19.57 2.64 9.93
C ARG A 43 19.46 4.17 10.05
N GLY A 44 18.27 4.65 10.41
CA GLY A 44 18.02 6.05 10.77
C GLY A 44 16.56 6.44 11.01
N ASP A 45 15.59 5.69 10.47
CA ASP A 45 14.23 6.25 10.30
C ASP A 45 13.09 5.43 10.95
N GLN A 46 13.42 4.34 11.65
CA GLN A 46 12.43 3.31 12.03
C GLN A 46 11.37 3.77 13.06
N VAL A 47 11.47 4.99 13.58
CA VAL A 47 10.53 5.53 14.58
C VAL A 47 9.47 6.46 13.95
N VAL A 48 9.67 6.99 12.74
CA VAL A 48 8.73 7.97 12.13
C VAL A 48 7.73 7.32 11.15
N TRP A 49 7.98 6.09 10.69
CA TRP A 49 7.11 5.47 9.68
C TRP A 49 5.79 4.90 10.23
N GLY A 50 5.75 4.47 11.50
CA GLY A 50 4.57 3.86 12.12
C GLY A 50 3.34 4.78 12.16
N ASP A 51 3.55 6.08 12.40
CA ASP A 51 2.47 7.09 12.42
C ASP A 51 2.10 7.60 11.01
N THR A 52 3.00 7.46 10.03
CA THR A 52 2.75 7.94 8.66
C THR A 52 1.90 6.99 7.84
N VAL A 53 1.99 5.67 8.05
CA VAL A 53 1.20 4.70 7.26
C VAL A 53 -0.31 4.90 7.47
N PRO A 54 -0.84 5.00 8.71
CA PRO A 54 -2.24 5.30 8.93
C PRO A 54 -2.66 6.63 8.31
N ALA A 55 -1.82 7.66 8.41
CA ALA A 55 -2.11 8.99 7.86
C ALA A 55 -2.18 9.00 6.33
N GLU A 56 -1.29 8.27 5.65
CA GLU A 56 -1.27 8.15 4.19
C GLU A 56 -2.43 7.29 3.67
N ILE A 57 -2.80 6.22 4.38
CA ILE A 57 -3.98 5.42 4.08
C ILE A 57 -5.25 6.28 4.21
N GLU A 58 -5.35 7.05 5.29
CA GLU A 58 -6.45 7.99 5.56
C GLU A 58 -6.55 9.07 4.47
N ALA A 59 -5.42 9.67 4.08
CA ALA A 59 -5.36 10.65 3.00
C ALA A 59 -5.76 10.05 1.64
N SER A 60 -5.32 8.83 1.35
CA SER A 60 -5.68 8.11 0.13
C SER A 60 -7.18 7.85 0.05
N ARG A 61 -7.80 7.48 1.17
CA ARG A 61 -9.26 7.34 1.25
C ARG A 61 -9.99 8.65 0.96
N ARG A 62 -9.52 9.80 1.47
CA ARG A 62 -10.13 11.09 1.11
C ARG A 62 -10.07 11.39 -0.39
N LEU A 63 -9.01 10.97 -1.08
CA LEU A 63 -8.90 11.11 -2.53
C LEU A 63 -9.87 10.18 -3.27
N LEU A 64 -9.98 8.93 -2.81
CA LEU A 64 -11.00 8.00 -3.32
C LEU A 64 -12.42 8.56 -3.08
N GLU A 65 -12.64 9.22 -1.95
CA GLU A 65 -13.91 9.88 -1.64
C GLU A 65 -14.23 11.00 -2.65
N ALA A 66 -13.21 11.81 -2.97
CA ALA A 66 -13.28 12.86 -3.99
C ALA A 66 -13.29 12.35 -5.45
N GLY A 67 -13.19 11.02 -5.67
CA GLY A 67 -13.15 10.41 -7.01
C GLY A 67 -11.77 10.40 -7.66
N ASP A 68 -10.73 10.88 -6.98
CA ASP A 68 -9.35 10.87 -7.44
C ASP A 68 -8.67 9.53 -7.15
N LEU A 69 -8.93 8.55 -8.02
CA LEU A 69 -8.31 7.23 -7.95
C LEU A 69 -6.80 7.30 -8.22
N ALA A 70 -6.35 8.15 -9.15
CA ALA A 70 -4.94 8.24 -9.53
C ALA A 70 -4.10 8.82 -8.37
N GLY A 71 -4.58 9.89 -7.73
CA GLY A 71 -3.94 10.49 -6.57
C GLY A 71 -3.91 9.57 -5.35
N ALA A 72 -4.93 8.73 -5.16
CA ALA A 72 -4.95 7.71 -4.11
C ALA A 72 -3.88 6.63 -4.37
N THR A 73 -3.84 6.04 -5.58
CA THR A 73 -2.86 5.01 -5.95
C THR A 73 -1.42 5.52 -5.80
N ALA A 74 -1.13 6.74 -6.26
CA ALA A 74 0.20 7.34 -6.17
C ALA A 74 0.70 7.51 -4.72
N ARG A 75 -0.19 7.81 -3.77
CA ARG A 75 0.16 7.89 -2.35
C ARG A 75 0.46 6.53 -1.75
N LEU A 76 -0.39 5.55 -2.03
CA LEU A 76 -0.23 4.19 -1.51
C LEU A 76 1.04 3.51 -2.06
N GLN A 77 1.46 3.81 -3.29
CA GLN A 77 2.73 3.34 -3.85
C GLN A 77 3.96 3.90 -3.11
N ARG A 78 3.85 5.03 -2.42
CA ARG A 78 4.95 5.62 -1.63
C ARG A 78 5.10 4.99 -0.25
N LEU A 79 4.13 4.19 0.18
CA LEU A 79 4.19 3.47 1.45
C LEU A 79 5.40 2.51 1.48
N PRO A 80 5.94 2.21 2.67
CA PRO A 80 7.00 1.23 2.82
C PRO A 80 6.55 -0.16 2.31
N ALA A 81 7.50 -0.95 1.83
CA ALA A 81 7.26 -2.26 1.23
C ALA A 81 6.28 -3.18 2.01
N PRO A 82 6.38 -3.34 3.35
CA PRO A 82 5.44 -4.19 4.09
C PRO A 82 3.98 -3.67 4.07
N ALA A 83 3.78 -2.36 4.17
CA ALA A 83 2.45 -1.76 4.06
C ALA A 83 1.89 -1.94 2.64
N ARG A 84 2.74 -1.72 1.64
CA ARG A 84 2.40 -1.80 0.23
C ARG A 84 2.03 -3.22 -0.20
N SER A 85 2.69 -4.24 0.35
CA SER A 85 2.35 -5.64 0.03
C SER A 85 0.94 -6.01 0.49
N GLY A 86 0.48 -5.49 1.64
CA GLY A 86 -0.91 -5.65 2.09
C GLY A 86 -1.93 -4.98 1.17
N LEU A 87 -1.51 -3.99 0.40
CA LEU A 87 -2.33 -3.23 -0.56
C LEU A 87 -2.16 -3.70 -2.02
N ALA A 88 -1.25 -4.64 -2.30
CA ALA A 88 -0.84 -4.99 -3.66
C ALA A 88 -2.01 -5.39 -4.56
N ALA A 89 -2.85 -6.31 -4.10
CA ALA A 89 -4.02 -6.76 -4.89
C ALA A 89 -5.02 -5.62 -5.18
N TRP A 90 -5.14 -4.65 -4.26
CA TRP A 90 -5.99 -3.48 -4.49
C TRP A 90 -5.33 -2.50 -5.48
N LEU A 91 -4.01 -2.30 -5.38
CA LEU A 91 -3.23 -1.47 -6.29
C LEU A 91 -3.33 -2.01 -7.73
N ASP A 92 -3.21 -3.32 -7.92
CA ASP A 92 -3.34 -3.96 -9.23
C ASP A 92 -4.72 -3.70 -9.86
N GLN A 93 -5.80 -3.82 -9.06
CA GLN A 93 -7.15 -3.52 -9.52
C GLN A 93 -7.34 -2.03 -9.85
N ALA A 94 -6.75 -1.14 -9.06
CA ALA A 94 -6.81 0.30 -9.29
C ALA A 94 -6.08 0.69 -10.58
N GLU A 95 -4.90 0.12 -10.82
CA GLU A 95 -4.12 0.31 -12.04
C GLU A 95 -4.85 -0.22 -13.28
N ALA A 96 -5.43 -1.42 -13.21
CA ALA A 96 -6.23 -1.99 -14.29
C ALA A 96 -7.42 -1.10 -14.67
N LEU A 97 -8.10 -0.53 -13.68
CA LEU A 97 -9.21 0.41 -13.91
C LEU A 97 -8.73 1.72 -14.54
N LEU A 98 -7.59 2.26 -14.10
CA LEU A 98 -7.00 3.46 -14.70
C LEU A 98 -6.60 3.22 -16.16
N ALA A 99 -5.99 2.07 -16.46
CA ALA A 99 -5.61 1.67 -17.82
C ALA A 99 -6.86 1.52 -18.72
N ALA A 100 -7.92 0.86 -18.24
CA ALA A 100 -9.17 0.73 -18.97
C ALA A 100 -9.80 2.11 -19.28
N ARG A 101 -9.78 3.03 -18.31
CA ARG A 101 -10.27 4.41 -18.50
C ARG A 101 -9.42 5.22 -19.48
N ALA A 102 -8.11 4.96 -19.56
CA ALA A 102 -7.24 5.58 -20.55
C ALA A 102 -7.57 5.07 -21.95
N ALA A 103 -7.63 3.74 -22.14
CA ALA A 103 -7.97 3.12 -23.42
C ALA A 103 -9.33 3.59 -23.97
N LEU A 104 -10.34 3.75 -23.11
CA LEU A 104 -11.64 4.29 -23.52
C LEU A 104 -11.57 5.75 -23.97
N ARG A 105 -10.73 6.58 -23.32
CA ARG A 105 -10.53 7.98 -23.76
C ARG A 105 -9.82 8.05 -25.10
N ASP A 106 -8.81 7.20 -25.30
CA ASP A 106 -8.08 7.12 -26.56
C ASP A 106 -8.99 6.71 -27.72
N LEU A 107 -9.90 5.76 -27.49
CA LEU A 107 -10.90 5.35 -28.49
C LEU A 107 -11.89 6.46 -28.87
N VAL A 108 -12.25 7.33 -27.93
CA VAL A 108 -13.18 8.45 -28.17
C VAL A 108 -12.46 9.66 -28.81
N ALA A 109 -11.15 9.77 -28.63
CA ALA A 109 -10.34 10.86 -29.18
C ALA A 109 -9.81 10.59 -30.60
N GLY A 110 -9.86 9.34 -31.05
CA GLY A 110 -9.54 8.92 -32.43
C GLY A 110 -10.75 8.88 -33.34
#